data_AF-A0AAW1LJQ2-F1
#
_entry.id   AF-A0AAW1LJQ2-F1
#
_cell.length_a   1.000
_cell.length_b   1.000
_cell.length_c   1.000
_cell.angle_alpha   90.00
_cell.angle_beta   90.00
_cell.angle_gamma   90.00
#
_symmetry.space_group_name_H-M   'P 1'
#
loop_
_entity.id
_entity.type
_entity.pdbx_description
1 polymer ?
#
loop_
_entity_poly.entity_id
_entity_poly.type
_entity_poly.pdbx_seq_one_letter_code
_entity_poly.pdbx_strand_id
1 'polypeptide(L)'
;MQSDLLAGVGKITVTWALNKSNADTSKYSKVTLKLCYTKASQIDRPWRKTEDELFKYKTCQNEIATKTYASSGNSVDYIILKDVPTGHYYIRAYVVEADGTKVAYGQTDGVDLFITAITGRQVSIDIAAAAFSAFSVVSLAFFYLEKKKLK
;
A
#
# COMPACT_ATOMS: atom_id res chain seq x y z
N MET A 1 0.29 21.36 3.92
CA MET A 1 1.60 21.22 4.61
C MET A 1 2.21 19.91 4.16
N GLN A 2 3.44 19.93 3.64
CA GLN A 2 4.12 18.73 3.14
C GLN A 2 5.05 18.19 4.22
N SER A 3 4.98 16.89 4.48
CA SER A 3 5.87 16.20 5.43
C SER A 3 6.68 15.13 4.70
N ASP A 4 8.00 15.26 4.72
CA ASP A 4 8.91 14.32 4.07
C ASP A 4 9.30 13.19 5.03
N LEU A 5 9.06 11.95 4.63
CA LEU A 5 9.26 10.75 5.44
C LEU A 5 10.08 9.70 4.69
N LEU A 6 10.98 9.02 5.40
CA LEU A 6 11.73 7.89 4.87
C LEU A 6 11.02 6.58 5.19
N ALA A 7 10.83 5.73 4.19
CA ALA A 7 10.30 4.37 4.38
C ALA A 7 11.20 3.58 5.35
N GLY A 8 10.64 2.76 6.23
CA GLY A 8 11.36 1.97 7.23
C GLY A 8 11.88 2.73 8.46
N VAL A 9 11.78 4.06 8.49
CA VAL A 9 12.27 4.90 9.60
C VAL A 9 11.22 5.91 10.07
N GLY A 10 10.55 6.56 9.12
CA GLY A 10 9.54 7.59 9.39
C GLY A 10 8.37 7.03 10.21
N LYS A 11 7.94 7.80 11.21
CA LYS A 11 6.83 7.46 12.08
C LYS A 11 5.71 8.47 11.91
N ILE A 12 4.48 7.98 11.90
CA ILE A 12 3.27 8.80 11.87
C ILE A 12 2.33 8.35 12.98
N THR A 13 1.64 9.30 13.59
CA THR A 13 0.55 9.04 14.52
C THR A 13 -0.75 9.38 13.82
N VAL A 14 -1.59 8.37 13.62
CA VAL A 14 -2.89 8.55 12.96
C VAL A 14 -3.96 8.51 14.02
N THR A 15 -4.77 9.56 14.10
CA THR A 15 -5.93 9.64 14.99
C THR A 15 -7.18 9.75 14.16
N TRP A 16 -8.22 9.01 14.52
CA TRP A 16 -9.51 9.06 13.86
C TRP A 16 -10.62 9.05 14.90
N ALA A 17 -11.71 9.74 14.58
CA ALA A 17 -12.94 9.74 15.37
C ALA A 17 -14.13 9.86 14.41
N LEU A 18 -15.29 9.37 14.86
CA LEU A 18 -16.52 9.52 14.10
C LEU A 18 -17.09 10.93 14.32
N ASN A 19 -17.30 11.68 13.24
CA ASN A 19 -18.01 12.96 13.31
C ASN A 19 -19.50 12.68 13.50
N LYS A 20 -20.04 12.88 14.71
CA LYS A 20 -21.40 12.45 15.05
C LYS A 20 -22.44 13.50 14.72
N SER A 21 -23.43 13.08 13.93
CA SER A 21 -24.86 13.18 14.26
C SER A 21 -25.62 12.14 13.40
N ASN A 22 -26.15 11.06 14.02
CA ASN A 22 -27.06 10.05 13.42
C ASN A 22 -26.48 8.88 12.60
N ALA A 23 -25.20 8.52 12.72
CA ALA A 23 -24.71 7.28 12.10
C ALA A 23 -25.13 6.04 12.91
N ASP A 24 -25.76 5.05 12.27
CA ASP A 24 -26.02 3.74 12.86
C ASP A 24 -24.69 2.96 12.97
N THR A 25 -24.14 2.91 14.18
CA THR A 25 -22.85 2.24 14.44
C THR A 25 -23.00 0.78 14.85
N SER A 26 -24.23 0.23 14.87
CA SER A 26 -24.50 -1.13 15.38
C SER A 26 -23.76 -2.23 14.62
N LYS A 27 -23.47 -1.99 13.35
CA LYS A 27 -22.79 -2.94 12.47
C LYS A 27 -21.28 -2.73 12.36
N TYR A 28 -20.76 -1.64 12.93
CA TYR A 28 -19.35 -1.28 12.80
C TYR A 28 -18.48 -2.21 13.64
N SER A 29 -17.59 -2.97 13.00
CA SER A 29 -16.73 -3.94 13.67
C SER A 29 -15.30 -3.41 13.80
N LYS A 30 -14.71 -2.96 12.69
CA LYS A 30 -13.29 -2.60 12.60
C LYS A 30 -13.09 -1.30 11.84
N VAL A 31 -11.97 -0.65 12.10
CA VAL A 31 -11.45 0.47 11.32
C VAL A 31 -10.13 0.06 10.71
N THR A 32 -10.05 0.14 9.38
CA THR A 32 -8.84 -0.14 8.61
C THR A 32 -8.29 1.15 8.05
N LEU A 33 -7.05 1.47 8.41
CA LEU A 33 -6.32 2.63 7.93
C LEU A 33 -5.46 2.24 6.73
N LYS A 34 -5.52 3.03 5.67
CA LYS A 34 -4.71 2.82 4.45
C LYS A 34 -4.00 4.08 4.01
N LEU A 35 -2.81 3.92 3.45
CA LEU A 35 -2.11 4.94 2.69
C LEU A 35 -2.62 4.92 1.25
N CYS A 36 -2.98 6.10 0.76
CA CYS A 36 -3.57 6.30 -0.55
C CYS A 36 -2.76 7.32 -1.36
N TYR A 37 -2.51 7.06 -2.65
CA TYR A 37 -1.76 7.99 -3.51
C TYR A 37 -2.55 9.27 -3.81
N THR A 38 -1.93 10.43 -3.64
CA THR A 38 -2.49 11.70 -4.12
C THR A 38 -2.49 11.75 -5.65
N LYS A 39 -3.31 12.64 -6.24
CA LYS A 39 -3.42 12.80 -7.70
C LYS A 39 -2.06 13.02 -8.37
N ALA A 40 -1.16 13.77 -7.73
CA ALA A 40 0.20 14.01 -8.24
C ALA A 40 1.00 12.72 -8.44
N SER A 41 0.76 11.69 -7.61
CA SER A 41 1.43 10.38 -7.71
C SER A 41 0.69 9.34 -8.55
N GLN A 42 -0.43 9.71 -9.18
CA GLN A 42 -1.22 8.86 -10.07
C GLN A 42 -0.95 9.13 -11.56
N ILE A 43 -0.35 10.28 -11.90
CA ILE A 43 -0.01 10.67 -13.27
C ILE A 43 0.91 9.60 -13.90
N ASP A 44 0.55 9.13 -15.10
CA ASP A 44 1.25 8.09 -15.88
C ASP A 44 1.48 6.76 -15.14
N ARG A 45 0.71 6.49 -14.09
CA ARG A 45 0.81 5.24 -13.30
C ARG A 45 -0.54 4.56 -13.15
N PRO A 46 -1.00 3.80 -14.17
CA PRO A 46 -2.30 3.11 -14.15
C PRO A 46 -2.48 2.16 -12.95
N TRP A 47 -1.38 1.64 -12.40
CA TRP A 47 -1.40 0.77 -11.20
C TRP A 47 -1.66 1.51 -9.88
N ARG A 48 -1.77 2.85 -9.89
CA ARG A 48 -2.09 3.71 -8.73
C ARG A 48 -3.42 4.46 -8.88
N LYS A 49 -4.14 4.23 -9.99
CA LYS A 49 -5.30 5.02 -10.40
C LYS A 49 -6.50 4.84 -9.47
N THR A 50 -7.21 5.94 -9.24
CA THR A 50 -8.52 5.99 -8.61
C THR A 50 -9.61 5.57 -9.60
N GLU A 51 -10.51 4.70 -9.18
CA GLU A 51 -11.66 4.21 -9.98
C GLU A 51 -12.96 4.46 -9.20
N ASP A 52 -14.11 4.55 -9.85
CA ASP A 52 -15.36 4.88 -9.15
C ASP A 52 -15.82 3.78 -8.18
N GLU A 53 -15.51 2.52 -8.49
CA GLU A 53 -15.83 1.38 -7.64
C GLU A 53 -14.74 1.12 -6.59
N LEU A 54 -15.12 1.20 -5.30
CA LEU A 54 -14.20 1.04 -4.16
C LEU A 54 -13.44 -0.30 -4.11
N PHE A 55 -13.93 -1.34 -4.79
CA PHE A 55 -13.22 -2.63 -4.89
C PHE A 55 -12.16 -2.65 -5.99
N LYS A 56 -12.31 -1.82 -7.04
CA LYS A 56 -11.31 -1.63 -8.10
C LYS A 56 -10.29 -0.54 -7.77
N TYR A 57 -10.46 0.15 -6.65
CA TYR A 57 -9.62 1.25 -6.18
C TYR A 57 -8.17 0.79 -5.95
N LYS A 58 -7.28 1.09 -6.91
CA LYS A 58 -5.84 0.80 -6.79
C LYS A 58 -5.06 1.89 -6.05
N THR A 59 -5.73 2.98 -5.66
CA THR A 59 -5.09 4.12 -4.99
C THR A 59 -4.68 3.80 -3.55
N CYS A 60 -5.43 2.96 -2.83
CA CYS A 60 -5.22 2.67 -1.41
C CYS A 60 -4.74 1.23 -1.21
N GLN A 61 -3.52 0.94 -1.68
CA GLN A 61 -2.94 -0.41 -1.66
C GLN A 61 -2.30 -0.77 -0.32
N ASN A 62 -1.65 0.19 0.34
CA ASN A 62 -0.84 -0.07 1.52
C ASN A 62 -1.69 0.07 2.79
N GLU A 63 -1.80 -1.01 3.56
CA GLU A 63 -2.48 -1.00 4.86
C GLU A 63 -1.53 -0.53 5.96
N ILE A 64 -2.02 0.36 6.81
CA ILE A 64 -1.30 0.89 7.97
C ILE A 64 -1.58 0.01 9.18
N ALA A 65 -2.86 -0.11 9.53
CA ALA A 65 -3.32 -0.87 10.68
C ALA A 65 -4.83 -1.14 10.56
N THR A 66 -5.25 -2.27 11.14
CA THR A 66 -6.65 -2.56 11.42
C THR A 66 -6.85 -2.61 12.93
N LYS A 67 -7.86 -1.88 13.43
CA LYS A 67 -8.21 -1.78 14.85
C LYS A 67 -9.70 -2.02 15.05
N THR A 68 -10.08 -2.49 16.23
CA THR A 68 -11.50 -2.59 16.61
C THR A 68 -12.11 -1.20 16.65
N TYR A 69 -13.35 -1.08 16.17
CA TYR A 69 -14.07 0.18 16.19
C TYR A 69 -14.33 0.63 17.64
N ALA A 70 -14.06 1.91 17.92
CA ALA A 70 -14.39 2.57 19.17
C ALA A 70 -15.08 3.91 18.88
N SER A 71 -16.19 4.18 19.56
CA SER A 71 -17.02 5.35 19.30
C SER A 71 -16.38 6.69 19.71
N SER A 72 -15.42 6.65 20.64
CA SER A 72 -14.61 7.80 21.06
C SER A 72 -13.49 8.16 20.07
N GLY A 73 -13.28 7.35 19.03
CA GLY A 73 -12.08 7.41 18.22
C GLY A 73 -10.89 6.74 18.90
N ASN A 74 -9.83 6.52 18.12
CA ASN A 74 -8.59 5.87 18.53
C ASN A 74 -7.40 6.51 17.82
N SER A 75 -6.20 6.23 18.32
CA SER A 75 -4.94 6.59 17.67
C SER A 75 -4.04 5.37 17.50
N VAL A 76 -3.16 5.42 16.52
CA VAL A 76 -2.12 4.42 16.32
C VAL A 76 -0.83 5.08 15.83
N ASP A 77 0.27 4.67 16.45
CA ASP A 77 1.60 4.98 15.93
C ASP A 77 2.00 3.91 14.91
N TYR A 78 2.44 4.36 13.74
CA TYR A 78 2.83 3.50 12.64
C TYR A 78 4.18 3.94 12.08
N ILE A 79 5.06 2.96 11.87
CA ILE A 79 6.30 3.16 11.15
C ILE A 79 6.04 2.83 9.69
N ILE A 80 6.36 3.75 8.78
CA ILE A 80 6.22 3.51 7.34
C ILE A 80 7.04 2.27 6.97
N LEU A 81 6.43 1.27 6.34
CA LEU A 81 7.12 0.05 5.96
C LEU A 81 8.09 0.31 4.79
N LYS A 82 9.12 -0.53 4.67
CA LYS A 82 10.18 -0.39 3.64
C LYS A 82 9.69 -0.63 2.22
N ASP A 83 8.60 -1.36 2.06
CA ASP A 83 7.98 -1.71 0.78
C ASP A 83 7.05 -0.61 0.24
N VAL A 84 6.77 0.44 1.03
CA VAL A 84 6.01 1.60 0.58
C VAL A 84 6.83 2.36 -0.47
N PRO A 85 6.35 2.48 -1.72
CA PRO A 85 7.13 3.07 -2.78
C PRO A 85 7.12 4.61 -2.69
N THR A 86 8.09 5.24 -3.36
CA THR A 86 8.19 6.70 -3.39
C THR A 86 6.94 7.33 -4.01
N GLY A 87 6.42 8.37 -3.34
CA GLY A 87 5.26 9.13 -3.79
C GLY A 87 4.65 10.01 -2.71
N HIS A 88 3.62 10.73 -3.12
CA HIS A 88 2.77 11.58 -2.31
C HIS A 88 1.53 10.80 -1.87
N TYR A 89 1.22 10.86 -0.58
CA TYR A 89 0.17 10.07 0.05
C TYR A 89 -0.72 10.91 0.94
N TYR A 90 -1.95 10.46 1.07
CA TYR A 90 -2.88 10.83 2.12
C TYR A 90 -3.35 9.58 2.86
N ILE A 91 -3.84 9.74 4.08
CA ILE A 91 -4.36 8.63 4.88
C ILE A 91 -5.88 8.61 4.76
N ARG A 92 -6.43 7.43 4.53
CA ARG A 92 -7.87 7.17 4.55
C ARG A 92 -8.19 6.08 5.57
N ALA A 93 -9.14 6.37 6.45
CA ALA A 93 -9.73 5.43 7.38
C ALA A 93 -11.00 4.85 6.77
N TYR A 94 -11.15 3.53 6.80
CA TYR A 94 -12.36 2.83 6.39
C TYR A 94 -13.00 2.16 7.60
N VAL A 95 -14.31 2.31 7.75
CA VAL A 95 -15.10 1.54 8.70
C VAL A 95 -15.60 0.29 8.00
N VAL A 96 -15.41 -0.85 8.64
CA VAL A 96 -15.67 -2.17 8.10
C VAL A 96 -16.62 -2.93 9.02
N GLU A 97 -17.64 -3.54 8.44
CA GLU A 97 -18.58 -4.43 9.13
C GLU A 97 -17.98 -5.84 9.36
N ALA A 98 -18.71 -6.70 10.08
CA ALA A 98 -18.23 -8.05 10.39
C ALA A 98 -18.03 -8.93 9.14
N ASP A 99 -18.76 -8.66 8.06
CA ASP A 99 -18.67 -9.34 6.77
C ASP A 99 -17.50 -8.84 5.89
N GLY A 100 -16.78 -7.81 6.33
CA GLY A 100 -15.70 -7.18 5.56
C GLY A 100 -16.15 -6.04 4.65
N THR A 101 -17.43 -5.68 4.64
CA THR A 101 -17.97 -4.59 3.83
C THR A 101 -17.53 -3.23 4.37
N LYS A 102 -16.98 -2.39 3.49
CA LYS A 102 -16.61 -1.00 3.83
C LYS A 102 -17.85 -0.12 3.76
N VAL A 103 -18.27 0.42 4.88
CA VAL A 103 -19.54 1.17 4.99
C VAL A 103 -19.37 2.67 5.15
N ALA A 104 -18.22 3.11 5.61
CA ALA A 104 -17.89 4.52 5.69
C ALA A 104 -16.39 4.72 5.47
N TYR A 105 -16.01 5.93 5.07
CA TYR A 105 -14.62 6.33 5.05
C TYR A 105 -14.47 7.78 5.52
N GLY A 106 -13.32 8.06 6.11
CA GLY A 106 -12.83 9.41 6.37
C GLY A 106 -11.43 9.54 5.81
N GLN A 107 -11.05 10.73 5.38
CA GLN A 107 -9.72 10.97 4.83
C GLN A 107 -9.10 12.23 5.44
N THR A 108 -7.78 12.29 5.37
CA THR A 108 -7.02 13.49 5.71
C THR A 108 -7.09 14.46 4.53
N ASP A 109 -7.57 15.68 4.78
CA ASP A 109 -7.61 16.75 3.78
C ASP A 109 -6.49 17.78 4.07
N GLY A 110 -5.77 18.23 3.03
CA GLY A 110 -4.73 19.27 3.15
C GLY A 110 -3.36 18.81 3.71
N VAL A 111 -3.23 17.52 4.05
CA VAL A 111 -1.96 16.90 4.46
C VAL A 111 -1.39 16.12 3.28
N ASP A 112 -0.15 16.45 2.89
CA ASP A 112 0.58 15.71 1.86
C ASP A 112 1.80 15.02 2.49
N LEU A 113 1.78 13.69 2.50
CA LEU A 113 2.86 12.87 3.03
C LEU A 113 3.74 12.45 1.85
N PHE A 114 4.92 13.04 1.74
CA PHE A 114 5.90 12.62 0.74
C PHE A 114 6.77 11.52 1.33
N ILE A 115 6.60 10.30 0.84
CA ILE A 115 7.36 9.14 1.31
C ILE A 115 8.45 8.84 0.29
N THR A 116 9.69 8.68 0.76
CA THR A 116 10.83 8.22 -0.05
C THR A 116 11.17 6.77 0.30
N ALA A 117 11.13 5.87 -0.69
CA ALA A 117 11.47 4.47 -0.51
C ALA A 117 12.98 4.27 -0.32
N ILE A 118 13.37 3.34 0.56
CA ILE A 118 14.79 3.02 0.80
C ILE A 118 15.35 2.11 -0.31
N THR A 119 14.56 1.20 -0.88
CA THR A 119 14.96 0.38 -2.03
C THR A 119 13.74 0.02 -2.90
N GLY A 120 13.84 0.24 -4.22
CA GLY A 120 12.79 -0.13 -5.18
C GLY A 120 12.72 -1.63 -5.51
N ARG A 121 13.34 -2.50 -4.69
CA ARG A 121 13.44 -3.94 -4.96
C ARG A 121 12.16 -4.64 -4.50
N GLN A 122 11.23 -4.80 -5.42
CA GLN A 122 10.00 -5.57 -5.21
C GLN A 122 10.30 -7.07 -5.25
N VAL A 123 9.59 -7.87 -4.46
CA VAL A 123 9.75 -9.35 -4.43
C VAL A 123 9.57 -9.97 -5.83
N SER A 124 8.70 -9.40 -6.66
CA SER A 124 8.50 -9.83 -8.04
C SER A 124 9.76 -9.69 -8.91
N ILE A 125 10.52 -8.62 -8.72
CA ILE A 125 11.79 -8.38 -9.43
C ILE A 125 12.82 -9.43 -9.02
N ASP A 126 12.81 -9.84 -7.76
CA ASP A 126 13.75 -10.84 -7.25
C ASP A 126 13.45 -12.23 -7.78
N ILE A 127 12.17 -12.60 -7.85
CA ILE A 127 11.73 -13.85 -8.46
C ILE A 127 12.09 -13.87 -9.95
N ALA A 128 11.81 -12.80 -10.68
CA ALA A 128 12.13 -12.71 -12.10
C ALA A 128 13.65 -12.81 -12.35
N ALA A 129 14.46 -12.11 -11.54
CA ALA A 129 15.91 -12.16 -11.63
C ALA A 129 16.45 -13.58 -11.37
N ALA A 130 15.91 -14.30 -10.39
CA ALA A 130 16.28 -15.69 -10.11
C ALA A 130 15.94 -16.63 -11.28
N ALA A 131 14.73 -16.49 -11.85
CA ALA A 131 14.28 -17.30 -12.98
C ALA A 131 15.15 -17.08 -14.23
N PHE A 132 15.42 -15.82 -14.62
CA PHE A 132 16.26 -15.52 -15.78
C PHE A 132 17.73 -15.93 -15.58
N SER A 133 18.25 -15.82 -14.35
CA SER A 133 19.60 -16.29 -14.03
C SER A 133 19.72 -17.81 -14.19
N ALA A 134 18.75 -18.57 -13.68
CA ALA A 134 18.72 -20.02 -13.84
C ALA A 134 18.61 -20.42 -15.33
N PHE A 135 17.73 -19.76 -16.09
CA PHE A 135 17.60 -20.00 -17.54
C PHE A 135 18.91 -19.73 -18.31
N SER A 136 19.64 -18.67 -17.95
CA SER A 136 20.93 -18.37 -18.57
C SER A 136 21.96 -19.48 -18.35
N VAL A 137 22.05 -20.03 -17.13
CA VAL A 137 23.01 -21.12 -16.83
C VAL A 137 22.61 -22.41 -17.53
N VAL A 138 21.32 -22.76 -17.52
CA VAL A 138 20.81 -23.97 -18.17
C VAL A 138 21.01 -23.91 -19.69
N SER A 139 20.68 -22.77 -20.32
CA SER A 139 20.88 -22.59 -21.76
C SER A 139 22.36 -22.69 -22.14
N LEU A 140 23.27 -22.07 -21.37
CA LEU A 140 24.71 -22.18 -21.61
C LEU A 140 25.20 -23.63 -21.49
N ALA A 141 24.78 -24.35 -20.45
CA ALA A 141 25.13 -25.76 -20.26
C ALA A 141 24.64 -26.62 -21.43
N PHE A 142 23.40 -26.39 -21.90
CA PHE A 142 22.84 -27.08 -23.05
C PHE A 142 23.68 -26.84 -24.32
N PHE A 143 23.99 -25.58 -24.66
CA PHE A 143 24.81 -25.26 -25.83
C PHE A 143 26.23 -25.84 -25.75
N TYR A 144 26.83 -25.87 -24.56
CA TYR A 144 28.16 -26.45 -24.36
C TYR A 144 28.15 -27.97 -24.56
N LEU A 145 27.10 -28.66 -24.10
CA LEU A 145 26.93 -30.09 -24.31
C LEU A 145 26.66 -30.42 -25.78
N GLU A 146 25.84 -29.64 -26.50
CA GLU A 146 25.67 -29.81 -27.95
C GLU A 146 26.99 -29.64 -28.71
N LYS A 147 27.75 -28.58 -28.41
CA LYS A 147 29.06 -28.33 -29.04
C LYS A 147 30.06 -29.47 -28.79
N LYS A 148 30.00 -30.14 -27.64
CA LYS A 148 30.82 -31.33 -27.35
C LYS A 148 30.35 -32.60 -28.05
N LYS A 149 29.06 -32.73 -28.35
CA LYS A 149 28.52 -33.87 -29.11
C LYS A 149 28.76 -33.77 -30.61
N LEU A 150 28.96 -32.56 -31.14
CA LEU A 150 29.28 -32.29 -32.55
C LEU A 150 30.78 -32.44 -32.89
N LYS A 151 31.63 -32.86 -31.95
CA LYS A 151 33.06 -33.05 -32.14
C LYS A 151 33.44 -34.50 -31.87
#